data_AF-A0A438NG17-F1
#
_entry.id   AF-A0A438NG17-F1
#
_cell.length_a   1.000
_cell.length_b   1.000
_cell.length_c   1.000
_cell.angle_alpha   90.00
_cell.angle_beta   90.00
_cell.angle_gamma   90.00
#
_symmetry.space_group_name_H-M   'P 1'
#
loop_
_entity.id
_entity.type
_entity.pdbx_description
1 polymer ?
#
loop_
_entity_poly.entity_id
_entity_poly.type
_entity_poly.pdbx_seq_one_letter_code
_entity_poly.pdbx_strand_id
1 'polypeptide(L)'
;MAPSINSSKRTSKRYSTYSASPSFATTNTANSLPSADTGMAEIRQLTQGLDRLENKHLQQQRFVPSQKKTDDLSKLSLGAKVERALGRRMTDQDAVLRVKRPNLVSSKSVPISSFMDEKVLLKA
;
A
#
# COMPACT_ATOMS: atom_id res chain seq x y z
N MET A 1 -37.06 -38.52 12.85
CA MET A 1 -35.77 -37.98 13.32
C MET A 1 -35.46 -38.55 14.68
N ALA A 2 -34.45 -39.43 14.77
CA ALA A 2 -33.77 -39.77 16.02
C ALA A 2 -32.33 -40.17 15.65
N PRO A 3 -31.30 -39.65 16.34
CA PRO A 3 -29.91 -39.75 15.91
C PRO A 3 -29.32 -41.12 16.24
N SER A 4 -28.51 -41.63 15.31
CA SER A 4 -27.71 -42.85 15.47
C SER A 4 -26.71 -42.72 16.61
N ILE A 5 -26.68 -43.72 17.50
CA ILE A 5 -25.86 -43.85 18.71
C ILE A 5 -24.38 -44.19 18.45
N ASN A 6 -23.84 -43.96 17.26
CA ASN A 6 -22.42 -44.16 17.01
C ASN A 6 -21.67 -42.87 17.30
N SER A 7 -21.32 -42.67 18.58
CA SER A 7 -20.27 -41.74 19.01
C SER A 7 -18.95 -42.18 18.37
N SER A 8 -18.73 -41.72 17.14
CA SER A 8 -17.50 -41.91 16.40
C SER A 8 -16.36 -41.32 17.23
N LYS A 9 -15.52 -42.19 17.81
CA LYS A 9 -14.19 -41.83 18.34
C LYS A 9 -13.24 -41.53 17.17
N ARG A 10 -13.66 -40.68 16.23
CA ARG A 10 -12.78 -40.15 15.20
C ARG A 10 -11.91 -39.09 15.85
N THR A 11 -10.78 -39.53 16.41
CA THR A 11 -9.63 -38.68 16.71
C THR A 11 -8.99 -38.15 15.42
N SER A 12 -9.77 -37.52 14.54
CA SER A 12 -9.22 -36.88 13.35
C SER A 12 -8.65 -35.53 13.77
N LYS A 13 -7.35 -35.50 14.04
CA LYS A 13 -6.58 -34.25 14.08
C LYS A 13 -6.58 -33.69 12.65
N ARG A 14 -7.45 -32.70 12.40
CA ARG A 14 -7.46 -31.93 11.16
C ARG A 14 -6.32 -30.92 11.25
N TYR A 15 -5.18 -31.23 10.64
CA TYR A 15 -4.13 -30.24 10.43
C TYR A 15 -4.52 -29.38 9.23
N SER A 16 -4.67 -28.07 9.44
CA SER A 16 -4.99 -27.11 8.38
C SER A 16 -3.73 -26.72 7.61
N THR A 17 -3.77 -26.81 6.27
CA THR A 17 -2.62 -26.65 5.35
C THR A 17 -2.18 -25.20 5.11
N TYR A 18 -2.76 -24.21 5.79
CA TYR A 18 -2.54 -22.78 5.46
C TYR A 18 -1.81 -21.96 6.54
N SER A 19 -1.25 -22.57 7.59
CA SER A 19 -0.35 -21.84 8.48
C SER A 19 1.08 -21.89 7.95
N ALA A 20 1.56 -20.81 7.33
CA ALA A 20 2.98 -20.58 7.05
C ALA A 20 3.82 -20.30 8.32
N SER A 21 3.20 -20.41 9.50
CA SER A 21 3.88 -20.39 10.79
C SER A 21 4.20 -21.83 11.20
N PRO A 22 5.45 -22.15 11.56
CA PRO A 22 5.79 -23.46 12.10
C PRO A 22 4.98 -23.68 13.38
N SER A 23 3.95 -24.53 13.32
CA SER A 23 3.23 -24.96 14.51
C SER A 23 4.08 -25.98 15.25
N PHE A 24 4.63 -25.60 16.41
CA PHE A 24 5.15 -26.53 17.40
C PHE A 24 3.97 -27.30 18.05
N ALA A 25 3.27 -28.10 17.26
CA ALA A 25 2.30 -29.04 17.80
C ALA A 25 3.11 -30.14 18.49
N THR A 26 3.38 -29.97 19.78
CA THR A 26 3.78 -31.07 20.67
C THR A 26 2.72 -32.16 20.55
N THR A 27 3.03 -33.19 19.77
CA THR A 27 2.28 -34.43 19.78
C THR A 27 2.48 -35.04 21.17
N ASN A 28 1.59 -34.71 22.11
CA ASN A 28 1.39 -35.48 23.33
C ASN A 28 0.83 -36.87 22.94
N THR A 29 1.70 -37.73 22.40
CA THR A 29 1.52 -39.17 22.46
C THR A 29 2.08 -39.59 23.80
N ALA A 30 1.21 -40.04 24.69
CA ALA A 30 1.44 -40.26 26.12
C ALA A 30 2.58 -41.24 26.49
N ASN A 31 3.38 -41.75 25.54
CA ASN A 31 4.47 -42.69 25.80
C ASN A 31 5.84 -42.26 25.20
N SER A 32 5.98 -41.04 24.70
CA SER A 32 7.31 -40.51 24.36
C SER A 32 7.34 -39.04 24.72
N LEU A 33 7.86 -38.73 25.92
CA LEU A 33 8.39 -37.40 26.18
C LEU A 33 9.31 -37.09 24.98
N PRO A 34 9.08 -36.03 24.19
CA PRO A 34 10.11 -35.61 23.25
C PRO A 34 11.31 -35.31 24.12
N SER A 35 12.33 -36.16 24.05
CA SER A 35 13.59 -35.88 24.70
C SER A 35 13.96 -34.46 24.30
N ALA A 36 14.38 -33.62 25.25
CA ALA A 36 14.77 -32.24 24.94
C ALA A 36 15.78 -32.18 23.78
N ASP A 37 16.51 -33.28 23.59
CA ASP A 37 17.43 -33.53 22.48
C ASP A 37 16.76 -33.59 21.09
N THR A 38 15.53 -34.13 20.97
CA THR A 38 14.80 -34.25 19.69
C THR A 38 14.36 -32.89 19.16
N GLY A 39 13.83 -32.01 20.01
CA GLY A 39 13.47 -30.64 19.61
C GLY A 39 14.70 -29.79 19.26
N MET A 40 15.81 -30.00 19.97
CA MET A 40 17.09 -29.34 19.65
C MET A 40 17.70 -29.86 18.34
N ALA A 41 17.51 -31.13 18.02
CA ALA A 41 17.96 -31.71 16.75
C ALA A 41 17.22 -31.12 15.54
N GLU A 42 15.90 -30.95 15.63
CA GLU A 42 15.10 -30.30 14.58
C GLU A 42 15.53 -28.84 14.36
N ILE A 43 15.71 -28.08 15.46
CA ILE A 43 16.19 -26.69 15.39
C ILE A 43 17.58 -26.63 14.72
N ARG A 44 18.51 -27.53 15.08
CA ARG A 44 19.83 -27.59 14.45
C ARG A 44 19.74 -27.89 12.96
N GLN A 45 18.87 -28.81 12.56
CA GLN A 45 18.65 -29.16 11.15
C GLN A 45 18.07 -27.98 10.36
N LEU A 46 17.12 -27.24 10.95
CA LEU A 46 16.54 -26.05 10.34
C LEU A 46 17.57 -24.92 10.20
N THR A 47 18.33 -24.62 11.26
CA THR A 47 19.40 -23.61 11.22
C THR A 47 20.44 -23.96 10.16
N GLN A 48 20.86 -25.23 10.09
CA GLN A 48 21.83 -25.68 9.08
C GLN A 48 21.27 -25.63 7.65
N GLY A 49 19.95 -25.82 7.48
CA GLY A 49 19.26 -25.60 6.21
C GLY A 49 19.24 -24.13 5.80
N LEU A 50 18.94 -23.23 6.73
CA LEU A 50 18.95 -21.78 6.48
C LEU A 50 20.35 -21.27 6.13
N ASP A 51 21.38 -21.74 6.82
CA ASP A 51 22.79 -21.38 6.52
C ASP A 51 23.23 -21.81 5.11
N ARG A 52 22.64 -22.90 4.57
CA ARG A 52 22.89 -23.36 3.19
C ARG A 52 22.10 -22.55 2.16
N LEU A 53 20.92 -22.06 2.53
CA LEU A 53 20.09 -21.20 1.69
C LEU A 53 20.61 -19.75 1.66
N GLU A 54 21.46 -19.37 2.63
CA GLU A 54 22.11 -18.07 2.64
C GLU A 54 23.10 -17.92 1.47
N ASN A 55 22.80 -16.98 0.56
CA ASN A 55 23.72 -16.62 -0.50
C ASN A 55 24.73 -15.56 -0.01
N LYS A 56 25.83 -16.03 0.57
CA LYS A 56 26.91 -15.19 1.13
C LYS A 56 27.57 -14.29 0.08
N HIS A 57 27.71 -14.78 -1.15
CA HIS A 57 28.27 -13.99 -2.26
C HIS A 57 27.36 -12.82 -2.63
N LEU A 58 26.05 -13.02 -2.63
CA LEU A 58 25.10 -11.96 -2.94
C LEU A 58 25.09 -10.87 -1.85
N GLN A 59 25.26 -11.25 -0.58
CA GLN A 59 25.40 -10.27 0.51
C GLN A 59 26.67 -9.41 0.33
N GLN A 60 27.79 -10.01 -0.09
CA GLN A 60 29.03 -9.28 -0.35
C GLN A 60 28.94 -8.34 -1.56
N GLN A 61 28.10 -8.67 -2.55
CA GLN A 61 27.85 -7.83 -3.72
C GLN A 61 26.87 -6.69 -3.44
N ARG A 62 26.08 -6.76 -2.38
CA ARG A 62 25.15 -5.69 -2.02
C ARG A 62 25.91 -4.48 -1.54
N PHE A 63 25.82 -3.41 -2.31
CA PHE A 63 26.36 -2.12 -1.92
C PHE A 63 25.60 -1.58 -0.70
N VAL A 64 26.31 -1.45 0.43
CA VAL A 64 25.81 -0.74 1.61
C VAL A 64 26.34 0.69 1.54
N PRO A 65 25.48 1.71 1.37
CA PRO A 65 25.93 3.09 1.31
C PRO A 65 26.58 3.52 2.62
N SER A 66 27.69 4.25 2.54
CA SER A 66 28.22 4.97 3.70
C SER A 66 27.25 6.06 4.14
N GLN A 67 27.34 6.49 5.40
CA GLN A 67 26.45 7.52 5.94
C GLN A 67 26.44 8.79 5.08
N LYS A 68 27.63 9.25 4.66
CA LYS A 68 27.80 10.39 3.76
C LYS A 68 27.01 10.21 2.45
N LYS A 69 27.07 9.02 1.83
CA LYS A 69 26.36 8.77 0.56
C LYS A 69 24.84 8.72 0.77
N THR A 70 24.37 8.23 1.91
CA THR A 70 22.95 8.28 2.29
C THR A 70 22.48 9.72 2.45
N ASP A 71 23.28 10.57 3.09
CA ASP A 71 22.96 11.99 3.28
C ASP A 71 22.93 12.73 1.92
N ASP A 72 23.88 12.46 1.04
CA ASP A 72 23.94 13.02 -0.32
C ASP A 72 22.70 12.61 -1.15
N LEU A 73 22.32 11.33 -1.11
CA LEU A 73 21.10 10.83 -1.78
C LEU A 73 19.84 11.47 -1.19
N SER A 74 19.80 11.66 0.13
CA SER A 74 18.68 12.32 0.82
C SER A 74 18.55 13.77 0.37
N LYS A 75 19.65 14.52 0.32
CA LYS A 75 19.69 15.90 -0.17
C LYS A 75 19.25 16.00 -1.63
N LEU A 76 19.76 15.12 -2.50
CA LEU A 76 19.37 15.08 -3.91
C LEU A 76 17.88 14.80 -4.07
N SER A 77 17.36 13.82 -3.33
CA SER A 77 15.94 13.45 -3.37
C SER A 77 15.03 14.57 -2.87
N LEU A 78 15.45 15.31 -1.84
CA LEU A 78 14.72 16.46 -1.31
C LEU A 78 14.70 17.60 -2.33
N GLY A 79 15.85 17.94 -2.92
CA GLY A 79 15.93 18.96 -3.97
C GLY A 79 15.01 18.64 -5.14
N ALA A 80 15.06 17.40 -5.64
CA ALA A 80 14.19 16.96 -6.74
C ALA A 80 12.69 17.02 -6.38
N LYS A 81 12.32 16.72 -5.13
CA LYS A 81 10.94 16.85 -4.64
C LYS A 81 10.50 18.32 -4.59
N VAL A 82 11.37 19.21 -4.10
CA VAL A 82 11.11 20.65 -4.05
C VAL A 82 10.93 21.21 -5.46
N GLU A 83 11.83 20.90 -6.39
CA GLU A 83 11.72 21.30 -7.80
C GLU A 83 10.41 20.83 -8.43
N ARG A 84 10.04 19.56 -8.22
CA ARG A 84 8.76 19.02 -8.71
C ARG A 84 7.55 19.74 -8.09
N ALA A 85 7.59 20.00 -6.79
CA ALA A 85 6.51 20.69 -6.08
C ALA A 85 6.40 22.15 -6.56
N LEU A 86 7.52 22.82 -6.73
CA LEU A 86 7.60 24.18 -7.25
C LEU A 86 7.09 24.23 -8.69
N GLY A 87 7.51 23.32 -9.56
CA GLY A 87 7.00 23.22 -10.93
C GLY A 87 5.48 23.10 -10.95
N ARG A 88 4.90 22.20 -10.15
CA ARG A 88 3.43 22.09 -10.03
C ARG A 88 2.76 23.36 -9.53
N ARG A 89 3.39 24.06 -8.58
CA ARG A 89 2.86 25.30 -8.04
C ARG A 89 2.99 26.44 -9.03
N MET A 90 4.08 26.53 -9.78
CA MET A 90 4.37 27.63 -10.70
C MET A 90 3.70 27.46 -12.07
N THR A 91 3.34 26.22 -12.45
CA THR A 91 2.51 25.98 -13.63
C THR A 91 1.11 26.59 -13.42
N ASP A 92 0.62 27.32 -14.43
CA ASP A 92 -0.71 27.94 -14.47
C ASP A 92 -0.99 29.00 -13.38
N GLN A 93 0.04 29.53 -12.69
CA GLN A 93 -0.14 30.65 -11.76
C GLN A 93 -0.41 31.96 -12.48
N ASP A 94 0.21 32.14 -13.64
CA ASP A 94 0.05 33.37 -14.40
C ASP A 94 -1.36 33.45 -14.99
N ALA A 95 -2.00 34.60 -14.81
CA ALA A 95 -3.32 34.84 -15.34
C ALA A 95 -3.28 34.86 -16.88
N VAL A 96 -3.73 33.77 -17.52
CA VAL A 96 -3.89 33.72 -18.98
C VAL A 96 -5.26 34.30 -19.33
N LEU A 97 -5.27 35.52 -19.86
CA LEU A 97 -6.46 36.15 -20.42
C LEU A 97 -6.89 35.42 -21.69
N ARG A 98 -7.69 34.37 -21.53
CA ARG A 98 -8.31 33.67 -22.65
C ARG A 98 -9.58 34.40 -23.05
N VAL A 99 -9.63 34.89 -24.29
CA VAL A 99 -10.87 35.38 -24.90
C VAL A 99 -11.87 34.23 -24.89
N LYS A 100 -12.91 34.34 -24.06
CA LYS A 100 -14.00 33.36 -24.02
C LYS A 100 -14.68 33.39 -25.38
N ARG A 101 -14.59 32.29 -26.15
CA ARG A 101 -15.49 32.10 -27.29
C ARG A 101 -16.92 32.08 -26.74
N PRO A 102 -17.88 32.75 -27.38
CA PRO A 102 -19.27 32.71 -26.94
C PRO A 102 -19.72 31.26 -26.90
N ASN A 103 -20.06 30.80 -25.70
CA ASN A 103 -20.52 29.45 -25.46
C ASN A 103 -21.93 29.38 -26.06
N LEU A 104 -22.10 28.72 -27.21
CA LEU A 104 -23.40 28.40 -27.78
C LEU A 104 -24.06 27.34 -26.89
N VAL A 105 -24.47 27.73 -25.69
CA VAL A 105 -25.31 26.91 -24.82
C VAL A 105 -26.73 27.44 -24.95
N SER A 106 -27.56 26.58 -25.52
CA SER A 106 -28.98 26.71 -25.74
C SER A 106 -29.74 27.32 -24.53
N SER A 107 -30.67 28.22 -24.84
CA SER A 107 -31.87 28.58 -24.08
C SER A 107 -31.71 29.31 -22.73
N LYS A 108 -31.69 30.65 -22.80
CA LYS A 108 -32.76 31.54 -22.29
C LYS A 108 -32.29 32.98 -22.46
N SER A 109 -32.75 33.59 -23.54
CA SER A 109 -32.61 35.03 -23.79
C SER A 109 -33.33 35.80 -22.68
N VAL A 110 -32.59 36.55 -21.87
CA VAL A 110 -33.15 37.69 -21.16
C VAL A 110 -33.18 38.85 -22.15
N PRO A 111 -34.35 39.41 -22.50
CA PRO A 111 -34.43 40.48 -23.48
C PRO A 111 -33.81 41.77 -22.92
N ILE A 112 -32.89 42.35 -23.68
CA ILE A 112 -32.19 43.62 -23.41
C ILE A 112 -33.14 44.84 -23.51
N SER A 113 -34.43 44.63 -23.79
CA SER A 113 -35.42 45.70 -23.98
C SER A 113 -35.94 46.36 -22.70
N SER A 114 -35.57 45.89 -21.51
CA SER A 114 -36.06 46.48 -20.24
C SER A 114 -35.20 47.62 -19.68
N PHE A 115 -34.08 47.97 -20.32
CA PHE A 115 -33.14 48.98 -19.80
C PHE A 115 -33.26 50.38 -20.41
N MET A 116 -34.19 50.62 -21.35
CA MET A 116 -34.19 51.86 -22.15
C MET A 116 -35.38 52.81 -21.98
N ASP A 117 -36.37 52.52 -21.12
CA ASP A 117 -37.59 53.34 -21.06
C ASP A 117 -37.66 54.39 -19.93
N GLU A 118 -36.67 54.51 -19.04
CA GLU A 118 -36.77 55.46 -17.91
C GLU A 118 -36.21 56.88 -18.20
N LYS A 119 -35.49 57.08 -19.32
CA LYS A 119 -34.83 58.37 -19.62
C LYS A 119 -35.64 59.33 -20.52
N VAL A 120 -36.84 58.97 -20.97
CA VAL A 120 -37.62 59.78 -21.94
C VAL A 120 -38.77 60.59 -21.30
N LEU A 121 -39.13 60.37 -20.03
CA LEU A 121 -40.31 60.99 -19.39
C LEU A 121 -40.02 62.19 -18.46
N LEU A 122 -38.94 62.95 -18.68
CA LEU A 122 -38.67 64.21 -17.96
C LEU A 122 -38.21 65.32 -18.90
N LYS A 123 -39.01 65.60 -19.93
CA LYS A 123 -38.98 66.90 -20.62
C LYS A 123 -40.30 67.18 -21.35
N ALA A 124 -41.29 67.67 -20.61
CA ALA A 124 -42.42 68.42 -21.11
C ALA A 124 -42.64 69.60 -20.16
#